data_AF-A0A957GAM3-F1
#
_entry.id   AF-A0A957GAM3-F1
#
_cell.length_a   1.000
_cell.length_b   1.000
_cell.length_c   1.000
_cell.angle_alpha   90.00
_cell.angle_beta   90.00
_cell.angle_gamma   90.00
#
_symmetry.space_group_name_H-M   'P 1'
#
loop_
_entity.id
_entity.type
_entity.pdbx_description
1 polymer ?
#
loop_
_entity_poly.entity_id
_entity_poly.type
_entity_poly.pdbx_seq_one_letter_code
_entity_poly.pdbx_strand_id
1 'polypeptide(L)'
;MASNLPTWAMEKVTVGDRGRVEQAYRRKTLQIVWPDDKGLRRWAREQGWPAPWFSFHERFIKKMLESDTNFALALSASGIGLMIPVQRYVFSEEELHELDVAYAERSWRWLVESLREIRRAVEADVVVEIDGQQLKSFGSFYTWAHGRYHVLEDGYDPWIGDDRA
;
A
#
# COMPACT_ATOMS: atom_id res chain seq x y z
N MET A 1 -11.33 5.40 1.82
CA MET A 1 -10.04 6.12 1.69
C MET A 1 -9.01 5.06 1.40
N ALA A 2 -8.07 5.31 0.48
CA ALA A 2 -6.94 4.40 0.32
C ALA A 2 -6.24 4.31 1.68
N SER A 3 -6.12 3.12 2.23
CA SER A 3 -5.25 2.86 3.37
C SER A 3 -3.87 3.37 2.95
N ASN A 4 -3.32 4.34 3.70
CA ASN A 4 -1.94 4.75 3.51
C ASN A 4 -1.08 3.55 3.92
N LEU A 5 -0.81 2.69 2.93
CA LEU A 5 0.13 1.61 3.07
C LEU A 5 1.50 2.22 3.35
N PRO A 6 2.26 1.61 4.26
CA PRO A 6 3.58 2.12 4.58
C PRO A 6 4.50 2.02 3.36
N THR A 7 5.46 2.93 3.26
CA THR A 7 6.34 3.02 2.09
C THR A 7 7.14 1.73 1.86
N TRP A 8 7.52 1.02 2.94
CA TRP A 8 8.21 -0.27 2.86
C TRP A 8 7.35 -1.38 2.25
N ALA A 9 6.02 -1.26 2.30
CA ALA A 9 5.08 -2.22 1.72
C ALA A 9 4.75 -1.91 0.25
N MET A 10 5.34 -0.86 -0.33
CA MET A 10 5.02 -0.36 -1.67
C MET A 10 6.24 -0.44 -2.58
N GLU A 11 6.02 -0.80 -3.84
CA GLU A 11 7.04 -0.72 -4.87
C GLU A 11 6.60 0.13 -6.05
N LYS A 12 7.59 0.72 -6.71
CA LYS A 12 7.38 1.50 -7.92
C LYS A 12 7.08 0.56 -9.08
N VAL A 13 5.98 0.85 -9.76
CA VAL A 13 5.51 0.12 -10.93
C VAL A 13 6.49 0.26 -12.10
N THR A 14 6.69 -0.84 -12.83
CA THR A 14 7.38 -0.88 -14.11
C THR A 14 6.41 -1.14 -15.26
N VAL A 15 6.86 -0.98 -16.51
CA VAL A 15 6.03 -1.21 -17.70
C VAL A 15 5.50 -2.65 -17.81
N GLY A 16 6.15 -3.62 -17.17
CA GLY A 16 5.72 -5.02 -17.14
C GLY A 16 4.60 -5.33 -16.13
N ASP A 17 4.28 -4.38 -15.25
CA ASP A 17 3.38 -4.62 -14.12
C ASP A 17 1.90 -4.33 -14.41
N ARG A 18 1.48 -4.13 -15.68
CA ARG A 18 0.09 -3.72 -16.01
C ARG A 18 -0.95 -4.63 -15.34
N GLY A 19 -0.76 -5.94 -15.41
CA GLY A 19 -1.68 -6.90 -14.78
C GLY A 19 -1.76 -6.75 -13.25
N ARG A 20 -0.64 -6.44 -12.60
CA ARG A 20 -0.60 -6.18 -11.15
C ARG A 20 -1.23 -4.84 -10.78
N VAL A 21 -1.02 -3.80 -11.60
CA VAL A 21 -1.68 -2.50 -11.44
C VAL A 21 -3.19 -2.63 -11.59
N GLU A 22 -3.67 -3.41 -12.57
CA GLU A 22 -5.10 -3.66 -12.73
C GLU A 22 -5.71 -4.35 -11.51
N GLN A 23 -5.02 -5.35 -10.96
CA GLN A 23 -5.46 -6.01 -9.72
C GLN A 23 -5.47 -5.05 -8.53
N ALA A 24 -4.39 -4.29 -8.33
CA ALA A 24 -4.28 -3.29 -7.25
C ALA A 24 -5.35 -2.20 -7.37
N TYR A 25 -5.68 -1.77 -8.60
CA TYR A 25 -6.75 -0.81 -8.86
C TYR A 25 -8.12 -1.36 -8.46
N ARG A 26 -8.44 -2.60 -8.87
CA ARG A 26 -9.69 -3.29 -8.50
C ARG A 26 -9.82 -3.46 -6.98
N ARG A 27 -8.70 -3.71 -6.29
CA ARG A 27 -8.62 -3.87 -4.83
C ARG A 27 -8.53 -2.55 -4.07
N LYS A 28 -8.43 -1.41 -4.76
CA LYS A 28 -8.25 -0.08 -4.17
C LYS A 28 -6.95 0.06 -3.34
N THR A 29 -5.91 -0.71 -3.69
CA THR A 29 -4.57 -0.67 -3.08
C THR A 29 -3.53 0.01 -3.97
N LEU A 30 -3.90 0.35 -5.22
CA LEU A 30 -3.06 1.16 -6.10
C LEU A 30 -2.94 2.60 -5.56
N GLN A 31 -1.71 3.06 -5.37
CA GLN A 31 -1.41 4.46 -5.10
C GLN A 31 -0.93 5.15 -6.37
N ILE A 32 -1.47 6.35 -6.62
CA ILE A 32 -1.16 7.15 -7.80
C ILE A 32 -0.68 8.52 -7.34
N VAL A 33 0.53 8.87 -7.75
CA VAL A 33 1.07 10.23 -7.66
C VAL A 33 0.69 10.96 -8.94
N TRP A 34 -0.26 11.88 -8.81
CA TRP A 34 -0.74 12.67 -9.94
C TRP A 34 0.17 13.89 -10.18
N PRO A 35 0.60 14.15 -11.43
CA PRO A 35 1.19 15.42 -11.82
C PRO A 35 0.11 16.52 -11.89
N ASP A 36 0.52 17.74 -12.26
CA ASP A 36 -0.42 18.84 -12.48
C ASP A 36 -1.54 18.46 -13.46
N ASP A 37 -2.78 18.74 -13.05
CA ASP A 37 -4.00 18.33 -13.76
C ASP A 37 -4.11 18.99 -15.14
N LYS A 38 -3.66 20.23 -15.28
CA LYS A 38 -3.70 20.97 -16.55
C LYS A 38 -2.71 20.39 -17.54
N GLY A 39 -1.49 20.08 -17.08
CA GLY A 39 -0.46 19.39 -17.86
C GLY A 39 -0.92 18.00 -18.30
N LEU A 40 -1.42 17.19 -17.36
CA LEU A 40 -1.85 15.82 -17.63
C LEU A 40 -3.03 15.77 -18.61
N ARG A 41 -4.02 16.66 -18.47
CA ARG A 41 -5.14 16.75 -19.41
C ARG A 41 -4.70 17.19 -20.80
N ARG A 42 -3.71 18.09 -20.90
CA ARG A 42 -3.14 18.49 -22.19
C ARG A 42 -2.45 17.31 -22.85
N TRP A 43 -1.55 16.65 -22.13
CA TRP A 43 -0.86 15.45 -22.58
C TRP A 43 -1.86 14.38 -23.05
N ALA A 44 -2.91 14.11 -22.28
CA ALA A 44 -3.94 13.15 -22.65
C ALA A 44 -4.60 13.51 -23.98
N ARG A 45 -4.93 14.78 -24.23
CA ARG A 45 -5.50 15.22 -25.52
C ARG A 45 -4.53 15.06 -26.68
N GLU A 46 -3.25 15.35 -26.48
CA GLU A 46 -2.20 15.16 -27.51
C GLU A 46 -2.06 13.69 -27.92
N GLN A 47 -2.29 12.76 -26.99
CA GLN A 47 -2.34 11.32 -27.26
C GLN A 47 -3.70 10.82 -27.79
N GLY A 48 -4.69 11.71 -27.97
CA GLY A 48 -6.05 11.35 -28.37
C GLY A 48 -6.87 10.66 -27.26
N TRP A 49 -6.50 10.80 -25.99
CA TRP A 49 -7.18 10.19 -24.85
C TRP A 49 -8.32 11.08 -24.31
N PRO A 50 -9.34 10.49 -23.66
CA PRO A 50 -10.41 11.26 -23.04
C PRO A 50 -9.89 12.21 -21.95
N ALA A 51 -10.16 13.50 -22.08
CA ALA A 51 -9.77 14.52 -21.09
C ALA A 51 -10.96 15.40 -20.64
N PRO A 52 -12.04 14.81 -20.10
CA PRO A 52 -13.21 15.55 -19.63
C PRO A 52 -12.88 16.41 -18.40
N TRP A 53 -13.74 17.38 -18.11
CA TRP A 53 -13.56 18.23 -16.92
C TRP A 53 -13.83 17.47 -15.61
N PHE A 54 -14.88 16.64 -15.62
CA PHE A 54 -15.28 15.75 -14.54
C PHE A 54 -14.83 14.31 -14.86
N SER A 55 -14.54 13.49 -13.85
CA SER A 55 -14.11 12.07 -14.01
C SER A 55 -12.81 11.86 -14.81
N PHE A 56 -11.96 12.89 -14.94
CA PHE A 56 -10.73 12.78 -15.74
C PHE A 56 -9.84 11.62 -15.31
N HIS A 57 -9.48 11.55 -14.03
CA HIS A 57 -8.59 10.52 -13.50
C HIS A 57 -9.14 9.11 -13.69
N GLU A 58 -10.44 8.90 -13.51
CA GLU A 58 -11.07 7.60 -13.74
C GLU A 58 -10.96 7.18 -15.21
N ARG A 59 -11.27 8.09 -16.14
CA ARG A 59 -11.14 7.82 -17.58
C ARG A 59 -9.69 7.62 -18.00
N PHE A 60 -8.78 8.36 -17.39
CA PHE A 60 -7.36 8.23 -17.61
C PHE A 60 -6.87 6.83 -17.21
N ILE A 61 -7.19 6.37 -16.00
CA ILE A 61 -6.82 5.02 -15.52
C ILE A 61 -7.42 3.96 -16.42
N LYS A 62 -8.71 4.10 -16.77
CA LYS A 62 -9.37 3.16 -17.69
C LYS A 62 -8.62 3.08 -19.02
N LYS A 63 -8.29 4.22 -19.62
CA LYS A 63 -7.57 4.28 -20.90
C LYS A 63 -6.16 3.70 -20.80
N MET A 64 -5.46 4.02 -19.72
CA MET A 64 -4.13 3.50 -19.41
C MET A 64 -4.14 1.96 -19.30
N LEU A 65 -5.15 1.37 -18.67
CA LEU A 65 -5.22 -0.08 -18.45
C LEU A 65 -5.79 -0.88 -19.64
N GLU A 66 -6.33 -0.22 -20.67
CA GLU A 66 -6.89 -0.86 -21.88
C GLU A 66 -5.87 -1.72 -22.65
N SER A 67 -4.59 -1.37 -22.63
CA SER A 67 -3.55 -2.13 -23.35
C SER A 67 -2.16 -1.93 -22.75
N ASP A 68 -1.24 -2.86 -23.02
CA ASP A 68 0.18 -2.72 -22.60
C ASP A 68 0.84 -1.48 -23.22
N THR A 69 0.48 -1.14 -24.47
CA THR A 69 0.97 0.06 -25.15
C THR A 69 0.53 1.34 -24.45
N ASN A 70 -0.75 1.46 -24.07
CA ASN A 70 -1.25 2.63 -23.37
C ASN A 70 -0.62 2.74 -21.98
N PHE A 71 -0.47 1.61 -21.30
CA PHE A 71 0.13 1.55 -19.98
C PHE A 71 1.59 2.02 -20.01
N ALA A 72 2.40 1.47 -20.92
CA ALA A 72 3.79 1.87 -21.10
C ALA A 72 3.92 3.36 -21.42
N LEU A 73 3.08 3.86 -22.35
CA LEU A 73 3.06 5.27 -22.74
C LEU A 73 2.73 6.21 -21.57
N ALA A 74 1.69 5.87 -20.79
CA ALA A 74 1.32 6.66 -19.62
C ALA A 74 2.46 6.68 -18.59
N LEU A 75 3.01 5.51 -18.26
CA LEU A 75 4.05 5.40 -17.24
C LEU A 75 5.34 6.15 -17.62
N SER A 76 5.71 6.16 -18.90
CA SER A 76 6.95 6.80 -19.35
C SER A 76 6.83 8.31 -19.60
N ALA A 77 5.66 8.78 -20.07
CA ALA A 77 5.53 10.12 -20.64
C ALA A 77 4.50 11.03 -19.98
N SER A 78 3.53 10.50 -19.23
CA SER A 78 2.47 11.33 -18.65
C SER A 78 2.87 12.04 -17.36
N GLY A 79 3.96 11.61 -16.73
CA GLY A 79 4.44 12.14 -15.44
C GLY A 79 3.74 11.54 -14.22
N ILE A 80 2.85 10.55 -14.39
CA ILE A 80 2.27 9.82 -13.25
C ILE A 80 3.32 8.94 -12.55
N GLY A 81 3.22 8.86 -11.23
CA GLY A 81 3.87 7.82 -10.44
C GLY A 81 2.83 6.76 -10.05
N LEU A 82 3.14 5.48 -10.26
CA LEU A 82 2.30 4.39 -9.79
C LEU A 82 3.07 3.56 -8.76
N MET A 83 2.42 3.25 -7.66
CA MET A 83 2.95 2.35 -6.63
C MET A 83 1.91 1.27 -6.32
N ILE A 84 2.38 0.03 -6.24
CA ILE A 84 1.57 -1.13 -5.89
C ILE A 84 2.16 -1.83 -4.66
N PRO A 85 1.37 -2.59 -3.89
CA PRO A 85 1.90 -3.38 -2.80
C PRO A 85 2.94 -4.38 -3.27
N VAL A 86 4.02 -4.54 -2.51
CA VAL A 86 5.01 -5.63 -2.72
C VAL A 86 4.35 -6.98 -2.47
N GLN A 87 4.81 -8.03 -3.13
CA GLN A 87 4.25 -9.36 -2.89
C GLN A 87 4.67 -9.93 -1.53
N ARG A 88 5.91 -9.65 -1.11
CA ARG A 88 6.49 -10.12 0.14
C ARG A 88 7.42 -9.08 0.71
N TYR A 89 7.32 -8.87 2.02
CA TYR A 89 8.25 -8.09 2.82
C TYR A 89 8.84 -8.99 3.90
N VAL A 90 10.15 -8.93 4.11
CA VAL A 90 10.83 -9.70 5.17
C VAL A 90 11.33 -8.70 6.18
N PHE A 91 10.78 -8.76 7.41
CA PHE A 91 11.26 -7.95 8.51
C PHE A 91 12.69 -8.34 8.86
N SER A 92 13.54 -7.34 9.03
CA SER A 92 14.89 -7.53 9.55
C SER A 92 14.86 -7.84 11.06
N GLU A 93 15.96 -8.39 11.57
CA GLU A 93 16.11 -8.62 13.01
C GLU A 93 16.09 -7.29 13.79
N GLU A 94 16.64 -6.22 13.20
CA GLU A 94 16.63 -4.88 13.77
C GLU A 94 15.22 -4.29 13.85
N GLU A 95 14.42 -4.40 12.78
CA GLU A 95 13.04 -3.92 12.78
C GLU A 95 12.19 -4.63 13.85
N LEU A 96 12.37 -5.94 13.99
CA LEU A 96 11.71 -6.71 15.06
C LEU A 96 12.21 -6.30 16.44
N HIS A 97 13.51 -6.06 16.59
CA HIS A 97 14.10 -5.61 17.84
C HIS A 97 13.54 -4.25 18.27
N GLU A 98 13.33 -3.30 17.35
CA GLU A 98 12.71 -2.01 17.66
C GLU A 98 11.29 -2.17 18.21
N LEU A 99 10.48 -3.09 17.65
CA LEU A 99 9.16 -3.42 18.18
C LEU A 99 9.24 -3.99 19.60
N ASP A 100 10.20 -4.87 19.86
CA ASP A 100 10.40 -5.47 21.18
C ASP A 100 10.87 -4.45 22.22
N VAL A 101 11.77 -3.54 21.84
CA VAL A 101 12.21 -2.44 22.70
C VAL A 101 11.03 -1.52 23.02
N ALA A 102 10.25 -1.13 22.03
CA ALA A 102 9.07 -0.29 22.26
C ALA A 102 8.04 -0.96 23.18
N TYR A 103 7.89 -2.29 23.07
CA TYR A 103 7.06 -3.07 23.98
C TYR A 103 7.62 -3.08 25.41
N ALA A 104 8.92 -3.34 25.58
CA ALA A 104 9.58 -3.37 26.89
C ALA A 104 9.53 -1.99 27.58
N GLU A 105 9.69 -0.91 26.83
CA GLU A 105 9.65 0.47 27.31
C GLU A 105 8.22 1.02 27.48
N ARG A 106 7.19 0.24 27.11
CA ARG A 106 5.78 0.65 27.13
C ARG A 106 5.50 1.88 26.27
N SER A 107 6.23 2.02 25.16
CA SER A 107 6.01 3.04 24.14
C SER A 107 4.80 2.68 23.25
N TRP A 108 3.62 2.57 23.88
CA TRP A 108 2.42 2.00 23.27
C TRP A 108 1.95 2.70 22.02
N ARG A 109 2.07 4.03 21.99
CA ARG A 109 1.67 4.81 20.82
C ARG A 109 2.47 4.40 19.59
N TRP A 110 3.79 4.29 19.73
CA TRP A 110 4.65 3.92 18.61
C TRP A 110 4.44 2.46 18.23
N LEU A 111 4.42 1.54 19.21
CA LEU A 111 4.22 0.12 18.96
C LEU A 111 2.90 -0.16 18.22
N VAL A 112 1.79 0.45 18.67
CA VAL A 112 0.48 0.28 18.04
C VAL A 112 0.48 0.82 16.60
N GLU A 113 1.09 1.97 16.34
CA GLU A 113 1.20 2.49 14.98
C GLU A 113 2.02 1.56 14.07
N SER A 114 3.16 1.06 14.54
CA SER A 114 3.96 0.10 13.77
C SER A 114 3.21 -1.20 13.50
N LEU A 115 2.45 -1.71 14.48
CA LEU A 115 1.57 -2.87 14.30
C LEU A 115 0.42 -2.59 13.32
N ARG A 116 -0.15 -1.37 13.33
CA ARG A 116 -1.16 -0.94 12.33
C ARG A 116 -0.58 -0.90 10.92
N GLU A 117 0.68 -0.51 10.76
CA GLU A 117 1.33 -0.55 9.44
C GLU A 117 1.47 -1.98 8.92
N ILE A 118 1.93 -2.91 9.76
CA ILE A 118 2.01 -4.34 9.42
C ILE A 118 0.62 -4.87 9.07
N ARG A 119 -0.39 -4.56 9.88
CA ARG A 119 -1.79 -4.92 9.63
C ARG A 119 -2.25 -4.45 8.26
N ARG A 120 -2.08 -3.15 7.95
CA ARG A 120 -2.50 -2.55 6.67
C ARG A 120 -1.81 -3.22 5.49
N ALA A 121 -0.52 -3.53 5.62
CA ALA A 121 0.22 -4.25 4.59
C ALA A 121 -0.37 -5.64 4.33
N VAL A 122 -0.62 -6.41 5.39
CA VAL A 122 -1.20 -7.76 5.28
C VAL A 122 -2.63 -7.71 4.73
N GLU A 123 -3.45 -6.72 5.10
CA GLU A 123 -4.77 -6.49 4.53
C GLU A 123 -4.73 -6.09 3.04
N ALA A 124 -3.59 -5.57 2.56
CA ALA A 124 -3.33 -5.29 1.16
C ALA A 124 -2.66 -6.45 0.40
N ASP A 125 -2.75 -7.67 0.95
CA ASP A 125 -2.18 -8.92 0.40
C ASP A 125 -0.65 -8.95 0.34
N VAL A 126 0.03 -8.10 1.12
CA VAL A 126 1.49 -8.21 1.31
C VAL A 126 1.74 -9.38 2.25
N VAL A 127 2.55 -10.34 1.82
CA VAL A 127 3.05 -11.40 2.72
C VAL A 127 4.16 -10.80 3.57
N VAL A 128 3.89 -10.56 4.84
CA VAL A 128 4.91 -10.07 5.79
C VAL A 128 5.53 -11.27 6.49
N GLU A 129 6.84 -11.41 6.40
CA GLU A 129 7.59 -12.46 7.08
C GLU A 129 8.35 -11.90 8.27
N ILE A 130 8.14 -12.46 9.45
CA ILE A 130 8.76 -12.03 10.71
C ILE A 130 9.24 -13.28 11.44
N ASP A 131 10.54 -13.38 11.72
CA ASP A 131 11.13 -14.51 12.47
C ASP A 131 10.71 -15.90 11.91
N GLY A 132 10.75 -16.03 10.59
CA GLY A 132 10.34 -17.25 9.87
C GLY A 132 8.83 -17.52 9.81
N GLN A 133 7.99 -16.67 10.43
CA GLN A 133 6.54 -16.77 10.36
C GLN A 133 5.98 -15.90 9.22
N GLN A 134 5.02 -16.43 8.46
CA GLN A 134 4.39 -15.71 7.36
C GLN A 134 3.00 -15.19 7.74
N LEU A 135 2.87 -13.88 7.80
CA LEU A 135 1.62 -13.16 8.00
C LEU A 135 0.99 -12.87 6.64
N LYS A 136 -0.13 -13.53 6.34
CA LYS A 136 -0.81 -13.50 5.03
C LYS A 136 -2.24 -12.95 5.10
N SER A 137 -2.75 -12.79 6.31
CA SER A 137 -4.10 -12.29 6.58
C SER A 137 -4.13 -11.58 7.92
N PHE A 138 -5.16 -10.74 8.11
CA PHE A 138 -5.44 -10.13 9.41
C PHE A 138 -5.41 -11.15 10.55
N GLY A 139 -5.99 -12.34 10.36
CA GLY A 139 -5.99 -13.40 11.38
C GLY A 139 -4.59 -13.87 11.75
N SER A 140 -3.72 -14.13 10.76
CA SER A 140 -2.32 -14.52 11.04
C SER A 140 -1.52 -13.41 11.73
N PHE A 141 -1.73 -12.16 11.32
CA PHE A 141 -1.14 -11.00 11.97
C PHE A 141 -1.61 -10.86 13.42
N TYR A 142 -2.93 -10.98 13.64
CA TYR A 142 -3.54 -10.85 14.96
C TYR A 142 -3.01 -11.90 15.93
N THR A 143 -2.98 -13.18 15.52
CA THR A 143 -2.39 -14.26 16.32
C THR A 143 -0.92 -14.01 16.65
N TRP A 144 -0.12 -13.54 15.69
CA TRP A 144 1.28 -13.22 15.92
C TRP A 144 1.47 -12.06 16.90
N ALA A 145 0.78 -10.94 16.67
CA ALA A 145 0.90 -9.72 17.48
C ALA A 145 0.51 -9.99 18.94
N HIS A 146 -0.58 -10.71 19.18
CA HIS A 146 -1.03 -11.06 20.53
C HIS A 146 -0.15 -12.11 21.21
N GLY A 147 0.38 -13.07 20.44
CA GLY A 147 1.32 -14.06 20.98
C GLY A 147 2.62 -13.43 21.47
N ARG A 148 3.11 -12.40 20.77
CA ARG A 148 4.38 -11.72 21.12
C ARG A 148 4.18 -10.59 22.13
N TYR A 149 3.11 -9.81 21.98
CA TYR A 149 2.86 -8.57 22.74
C TYR A 149 1.57 -8.66 23.59
N HIS A 150 1.42 -9.74 24.35
CA HIS A 150 0.21 -10.10 25.12
C HIS A 150 -0.40 -8.99 25.98
N VAL A 151 0.40 -8.10 26.58
CA VAL A 151 -0.10 -6.99 27.42
C VAL A 151 -0.91 -5.95 26.62
N LEU A 152 -0.86 -5.97 25.28
CA LEU A 152 -1.75 -5.14 24.46
C LEU A 152 -3.23 -5.48 24.69
N GLU A 153 -3.55 -6.71 25.11
CA GLU A 153 -4.92 -7.14 25.47
C GLU A 153 -5.49 -6.37 26.68
N ASP A 154 -4.64 -5.79 27.54
CA ASP A 154 -5.04 -5.09 28.76
C ASP A 154 -5.51 -3.63 28.52
N GLY A 155 -5.98 -3.32 27.31
CA GLY A 155 -6.63 -2.04 26.98
C GLY A 155 -6.13 -1.32 25.72
N TYR A 156 -5.18 -1.91 24.97
CA TYR A 156 -4.61 -1.32 23.75
C TYR A 156 -5.00 -2.10 22.48
N ASP A 157 -5.55 -3.30 22.61
CA ASP A 157 -6.07 -4.16 21.53
C ASP A 157 -7.11 -3.46 20.62
N PRO A 158 -8.09 -2.67 21.14
CA PRO A 158 -9.02 -1.93 20.28
C PRO A 158 -8.30 -0.97 19.34
N TRP A 159 -7.06 -0.57 19.65
CA TRP A 159 -6.32 0.40 18.86
C TRP A 159 -5.68 -0.26 17.65
N ILE A 160 -5.26 -1.53 17.69
CA ILE A 160 -4.69 -2.20 16.49
C ILE A 160 -5.77 -2.41 15.42
N GLY A 161 -7.02 -2.63 15.84
CA GLY A 161 -8.19 -2.83 14.97
C GLY A 161 -8.86 -1.55 14.45
N ASP A 162 -8.71 -0.41 15.13
CA ASP A 162 -9.37 0.84 14.75
C ASP A 162 -8.40 1.82 14.06
N ASP A 163 -8.76 2.36 12.91
CA ASP A 163 -8.01 3.42 12.22
C ASP A 163 -8.40 4.84 12.74
N ARG A 164 -9.31 4.96 13.72
CA ARG A 164 -9.86 6.22 14.26
C ARG A 164 -9.25 6.67 15.59
N ALA A 165 -7.94 6.56 15.78
CA ALA A 165 -7.26 7.17 16.93
C ALA A 165 -6.44 8.41 16.54
#